data_AF-A0A015II50-F1
#
_entry.id   AF-A0A015II50-F1
#
_cell.length_a   1.000
_cell.length_b   1.000
_cell.length_c   1.000
_cell.angle_alpha   90.00
_cell.angle_beta   90.00
_cell.angle_gamma   90.00
#
_symmetry.space_group_name_H-M   'P 1'
#
loop_
_entity.id
_entity.type
_entity.pdbx_description
1 polymer ?
#
loop_
_entity_poly.entity_id
_entity_poly.type
_entity_poly.pdbx_seq_one_letter_code
_entity_poly.pdbx_strand_id
1 'polypeptide(L)'
;MSTSSTSKNNSANSAIVLSYLEGYPNHSYRNFLKVFHDEVITSTLLNASTPSNASIPLNDWCYFDNFWANQFLNTARLQLDKENYISLKEKVRIILFCKIRVTPGWGAGLVTGTAQLGELLDF
;
A
#
# COMPACT_ATOMS: atom_id res chain seq x y z
N MET A 1 2.30 -32.25 -0.77
CA MET A 1 2.95 -31.36 0.21
C MET A 1 2.54 -29.94 -0.14
N SER A 2 1.53 -29.41 0.53
CA SER A 2 0.90 -28.15 0.15
C SER A 2 1.70 -26.95 0.64
N THR A 3 1.95 -26.01 -0.26
CA THR A 3 2.66 -24.75 -0.08
C THR A 3 1.85 -23.78 0.80
N SER A 4 2.10 -23.82 2.11
CA SER A 4 1.40 -23.02 3.13
C SER A 4 2.03 -21.63 3.40
N SER A 5 2.95 -21.17 2.57
CA SER A 5 3.77 -19.98 2.86
C SER A 5 3.18 -18.65 2.37
N THR A 6 2.16 -18.66 1.50
CA THR A 6 1.54 -17.41 1.00
C THR A 6 0.42 -16.88 1.91
N SER A 7 -0.21 -17.73 2.73
CA SER A 7 -1.38 -17.31 3.53
C SER A 7 -1.03 -16.62 4.86
N LYS A 8 0.13 -16.92 5.46
CA LYS A 8 0.55 -16.32 6.74
C LYS A 8 0.90 -14.83 6.62
N ASN A 9 1.43 -14.43 5.47
CA ASN A 9 2.05 -13.11 5.27
C ASN A 9 0.96 -12.05 5.05
N ASN A 10 -0.08 -12.41 4.29
CA ASN A 10 -1.28 -11.60 4.13
C ASN A 10 -2.03 -11.41 5.46
N SER A 11 -1.97 -12.40 6.36
CA SER A 11 -2.60 -12.32 7.69
C SER A 11 -1.87 -11.38 8.64
N ALA A 12 -0.55 -11.26 8.57
CA ALA A 12 0.21 -10.36 9.45
C ALA A 12 0.07 -8.90 9.04
N ASN A 13 0.15 -8.61 7.74
CA ASN A 13 -0.04 -7.26 7.21
C ASN A 13 -1.47 -6.75 7.45
N SER A 14 -2.47 -7.61 7.25
CA SER A 14 -3.86 -7.25 7.55
C SER A 14 -4.08 -7.01 9.03
N ALA A 15 -3.42 -7.76 9.93
CA ALA A 15 -3.50 -7.54 11.38
C ALA A 15 -2.96 -6.16 11.79
N ILE A 16 -1.85 -5.72 11.20
CA ILE A 16 -1.28 -4.38 11.44
C ILE A 16 -2.28 -3.31 11.02
N VAL A 17 -2.87 -3.44 9.84
CA VAL A 17 -3.89 -2.49 9.36
C VAL A 17 -5.15 -2.51 10.23
N LEU A 18 -5.63 -3.70 10.61
CA LEU A 18 -6.81 -3.87 11.48
C LEU A 18 -6.62 -3.17 12.83
N SER A 19 -5.46 -3.38 13.47
CA SER A 19 -5.13 -2.73 14.74
C SER A 19 -5.20 -1.20 14.63
N TYR A 20 -4.72 -0.64 13.51
CA TYR A 20 -4.86 0.79 13.25
C TYR A 20 -6.32 1.21 13.05
N LEU A 21 -7.10 0.49 12.25
CA LEU A 21 -8.49 0.86 11.97
C LEU A 21 -9.36 0.82 13.24
N GLU A 22 -9.13 -0.15 14.12
CA GLU A 22 -9.85 -0.26 15.39
C GLU A 22 -9.45 0.85 16.39
N GLY A 23 -8.16 1.20 16.44
CA GLY A 23 -7.63 2.18 17.39
C GLY A 23 -7.81 3.64 16.98
N TYR A 24 -8.02 3.93 15.69
CA TYR A 24 -8.00 5.29 15.15
C TYR A 24 -9.26 5.59 14.33
N PRO A 25 -10.26 6.30 14.90
CA PRO A 25 -11.54 6.57 14.22
C PRO A 25 -11.39 7.50 13.01
N ASN A 26 -10.35 8.35 13.01
CA ASN A 26 -10.00 9.17 11.86
C ASN A 26 -9.03 8.41 10.95
N HIS A 27 -9.57 7.50 10.14
CA HIS A 27 -8.78 6.68 9.24
C HIS A 27 -8.04 7.54 8.22
N SER A 28 -6.72 7.42 8.21
CA SER A 28 -5.84 8.16 7.30
C SER A 28 -4.63 7.31 6.97
N TYR A 29 -4.43 7.02 5.68
CA TYR A 29 -3.28 6.23 5.24
C TYR A 29 -1.94 6.89 5.62
N ARG A 30 -1.86 8.22 5.54
CA ARG A 30 -0.66 8.96 5.98
C ARG A 30 -0.43 8.79 7.48
N ASN A 31 -1.49 8.81 8.29
CA ASN A 31 -1.35 8.65 9.74
C ASN A 31 -1.04 7.19 10.10
N PHE A 32 -1.62 6.23 9.39
CA PHE A 32 -1.27 4.81 9.48
C PHE A 32 0.24 4.59 9.30
N LEU A 33 0.79 5.06 8.17
CA LEU A 33 2.23 4.95 7.88
C LEU A 33 3.11 5.64 8.93
N LYS A 34 2.59 6.70 9.58
CA LYS A 34 3.32 7.43 10.63
C LYS A 34 3.30 6.70 11.96
N VAL A 35 2.15 6.15 12.35
CA VAL A 35 1.95 5.51 13.66
C VAL A 35 2.55 4.11 13.69
N PHE A 36 2.33 3.33 12.62
CA PHE A 36 2.79 1.95 12.50
C PHE A 36 4.06 1.84 11.64
N HIS A 37 4.88 2.89 11.63
CA HIS A 37 6.04 3.00 10.75
C HIS A 37 6.99 1.80 10.88
N ASP A 38 7.34 1.45 12.11
CA ASP A 38 8.34 0.42 12.40
C ASP A 38 7.80 -0.99 12.12
N GLU A 39 6.52 -1.24 12.40
CA GLU A 39 5.84 -2.50 12.07
C GLU A 39 5.73 -2.70 10.56
N VAL A 40 5.38 -1.65 9.83
CA VAL A 40 5.28 -1.64 8.36
C VAL A 40 6.65 -1.91 7.75
N ILE A 41 7.72 -1.24 8.21
CA ILE A 41 9.08 -1.48 7.73
C ILE A 41 9.53 -2.91 8.06
N THR A 42 9.36 -3.33 9.32
CA THR A 42 9.80 -4.65 9.78
C THR A 42 9.09 -5.76 9.01
N SER A 43 7.77 -5.67 8.85
CA SER A 43 7.02 -6.65 8.07
C SER A 43 7.47 -6.69 6.61
N THR A 44 7.75 -5.54 6.01
CA THR A 44 8.26 -5.47 4.63
C THR A 44 9.63 -6.14 4.50
N LEU A 45 10.56 -5.85 5.43
CA LEU A 45 11.90 -6.45 5.44
C LEU A 45 11.86 -7.96 5.70
N LEU A 46 10.99 -8.43 6.59
CA LEU A 46 10.79 -9.86 6.84
C LEU A 46 10.25 -10.57 5.60
N ASN A 47 9.28 -9.98 4.90
CA ASN A 47 8.74 -10.54 3.65
C ASN A 47 9.79 -10.56 2.53
N ALA A 48 10.65 -9.54 2.44
CA ALA A 48 11.75 -9.46 1.48
C ALA A 48 12.87 -10.50 1.76
N SER A 49 12.97 -11.01 2.99
CA SER A 49 13.99 -11.98 3.40
C SER A 49 13.64 -13.43 3.03
N THR A 50 12.47 -13.67 2.42
CA THR A 50 12.05 -15.02 1.98
C THR A 50 12.80 -15.40 0.70
N PRO A 51 13.51 -16.55 0.64
CA PRO A 51 14.29 -16.95 -0.53
C PRO A 51 13.37 -17.49 -1.63
N SER A 52 12.64 -16.61 -2.31
CA SER A 52 11.97 -16.91 -3.58
C SER A 52 12.16 -15.73 -4.53
N ASN A 53 13.33 -15.69 -5.17
CA ASN A 53 13.62 -15.13 -6.50
C ASN A 53 13.12 -13.72 -6.87
N ALA A 54 12.74 -12.87 -5.93
CA ALA A 54 12.54 -11.46 -6.17
C ALA A 54 13.08 -10.70 -4.95
N SER A 55 14.37 -10.35 -5.02
CA SER A 55 14.89 -9.26 -4.19
C SER A 55 14.00 -8.06 -4.49
N ILE A 56 13.08 -7.73 -3.57
CA ILE A 56 12.36 -6.46 -3.63
C ILE A 56 13.46 -5.41 -3.63
N PRO A 57 13.64 -4.61 -4.70
CA PRO A 57 14.65 -3.59 -4.66
C PRO A 57 14.26 -2.70 -3.49
N LEU A 58 15.07 -2.68 -2.43
CA LEU A 58 14.89 -1.76 -1.30
C LEU A 58 14.82 -0.28 -1.75
N ASN A 59 15.18 -0.03 -3.02
CA ASN A 59 15.11 1.25 -3.68
C ASN A 59 13.77 1.56 -4.37
N ASP A 60 12.83 0.61 -4.45
CA ASP A 60 11.52 0.82 -5.08
C ASP A 60 10.47 1.21 -4.05
N TRP A 61 10.61 2.44 -3.55
CA TRP A 61 9.64 3.06 -2.64
C TRP A 61 8.23 3.16 -3.23
N CYS A 62 8.09 3.14 -4.56
CA CYS A 62 6.80 3.09 -5.23
C CYS A 62 6.12 1.74 -5.02
N TYR A 63 6.85 0.64 -5.16
CA TYR A 63 6.35 -0.68 -4.83
C TYR A 63 5.88 -0.76 -3.38
N PHE A 64 6.67 -0.22 -2.45
CA PHE A 64 6.30 -0.15 -1.03
C PHE A 64 4.99 0.62 -0.79
N ASP A 65 4.90 1.84 -1.33
CA ASP A 65 3.73 2.70 -1.15
C ASP A 65 2.46 2.07 -1.74
N ASN A 66 2.56 1.47 -2.93
CA ASN A 66 1.43 0.79 -3.58
C ASN A 66 1.01 -0.48 -2.85
N PHE A 67 1.98 -1.28 -2.39
CA PHE A 67 1.71 -2.51 -1.64
C PHE A 67 0.93 -2.21 -0.35
N TRP A 68 1.42 -1.28 0.47
CA TRP A 68 0.77 -0.95 1.73
C TRP A 68 -0.54 -0.20 1.55
N ALA A 69 -0.68 0.63 0.53
CA ALA A 69 -1.96 1.26 0.20
C ALA A 69 -3.00 0.20 -0.16
N ASN A 70 -2.63 -0.84 -0.92
CA ASN A 70 -3.52 -1.95 -1.24
C ASN A 70 -3.90 -2.77 -0.02
N GLN A 71 -2.95 -3.12 0.86
CA GLN A 71 -3.26 -3.81 2.11
C GLN A 71 -4.19 -2.98 2.99
N PHE A 72 -3.93 -1.68 3.08
CA PHE A 72 -4.74 -0.73 3.83
C PHE A 72 -6.18 -0.68 3.30
N LEU A 73 -6.36 -0.46 2.00
CA LEU A 73 -7.67 -0.35 1.37
C LEU A 73 -8.45 -1.67 1.39
N ASN A 74 -7.79 -2.81 1.14
CA ASN A 74 -8.45 -4.11 1.17
C ASN A 74 -9.00 -4.43 2.56
N THR A 75 -8.24 -4.14 3.60
CA THR A 75 -8.67 -4.35 4.99
C THR A 75 -9.77 -3.34 5.36
N ALA A 76 -9.60 -2.06 5.01
CA ALA A 76 -10.59 -1.02 5.27
C ALA A 76 -11.93 -1.31 4.57
N ARG A 77 -11.91 -1.88 3.36
CA ARG A 77 -13.12 -2.30 2.65
C ARG A 77 -13.95 -3.33 3.42
N LEU A 78 -13.30 -4.17 4.21
CA LEU A 78 -13.95 -5.22 4.99
C LEU A 78 -14.45 -4.71 6.36
N GLN A 79 -13.87 -3.63 6.87
CA GLN A 79 -14.15 -3.12 8.21
C GLN A 79 -15.07 -1.90 8.23
N LEU A 80 -15.05 -1.07 7.19
CA LEU A 80 -15.79 0.18 7.12
C LEU A 80 -17.10 0.03 6.35
N ASP A 81 -18.07 0.87 6.68
CA ASP A 81 -19.22 1.06 5.81
C ASP A 81 -18.80 1.63 4.44
N LYS A 82 -19.68 1.45 3.46
CA LYS A 82 -19.40 1.77 2.06
C LYS A 82 -19.03 3.23 1.85
N GLU A 83 -19.71 4.17 2.51
CA GLU A 83 -19.52 5.61 2.30
C GLU A 83 -18.18 6.07 2.89
N ASN A 84 -17.88 5.64 4.11
CA ASN A 84 -16.59 5.91 4.75
C ASN A 84 -15.43 5.28 3.96
N TYR A 85 -15.61 4.06 3.43
CA TYR A 85 -14.62 3.42 2.57
C TYR A 85 -14.39 4.20 1.26
N ILE A 86 -15.44 4.65 0.57
CA ILE A 86 -15.31 5.44 -0.66
C ILE A 86 -14.55 6.73 -0.40
N SER A 87 -14.91 7.46 0.66
CA SER A 87 -14.23 8.70 1.05
C SER A 87 -12.75 8.46 1.36
N LEU A 88 -12.43 7.37 2.06
CA LEU A 88 -11.05 6.99 2.39
C LEU A 88 -10.26 6.60 1.14
N LYS A 89 -10.83 5.78 0.25
CA LYS A 89 -10.20 5.35 -1.01
C LYS A 89 -9.79 6.55 -1.87
N GLU A 90 -10.66 7.56 -1.98
CA GLU A 90 -10.38 8.77 -2.73
C GLU A 90 -9.18 9.54 -2.16
N LYS A 91 -9.14 9.71 -0.82
CA LYS A 91 -8.01 10.36 -0.14
C LYS A 91 -6.69 9.62 -0.35
N VAL A 92 -6.69 8.28 -0.31
CA VAL A 92 -5.48 7.48 -0.57
C VAL A 92 -4.99 7.64 -1.99
N ARG A 93 -5.91 7.62 -2.98
CA ARG A 93 -5.57 7.85 -4.41
C ARG A 93 -4.90 9.21 -4.62
N ILE A 94 -5.44 10.27 -4.02
CA ILE A 94 -4.86 11.62 -4.12
C ILE A 94 -3.43 11.63 -3.56
N ILE A 95 -3.19 11.00 -2.39
CA ILE A 95 -1.85 10.95 -1.78
C ILE A 95 -0.85 10.23 -2.70
N LEU A 96 -1.21 9.08 -3.25
CA LEU A 96 -0.34 8.32 -4.15
C LEU A 96 -0.04 9.11 -5.43
N PHE A 97 -1.07 9.73 -6.02
CA PHE A 97 -0.91 10.57 -7.21
C PHE A 97 0.01 11.77 -6.96
N CYS A 98 -0.16 12.47 -5.84
CA CYS A 98 0.69 13.59 -5.46
C CYS A 98 2.16 13.16 -5.25
N LYS A 99 2.42 12.00 -4.64
CA LYS A 99 3.78 11.48 -4.46
C LYS A 99 4.49 11.21 -5.79
N ILE A 100 3.79 10.64 -6.77
CA ILE A 100 4.33 10.36 -8.11
C ILE A 100 4.77 11.67 -8.80
N ARG A 101 3.96 12.74 -8.72
CA ARG A 101 4.24 14.01 -9.42
C ARG A 101 5.31 14.89 -8.77
N VAL A 102 5.50 14.78 -7.45
CA VAL A 102 6.39 15.68 -6.69
C VAL A 102 7.84 15.16 -6.60
N THR A 103 8.09 13.90 -7.00
CA THR A 103 9.44 13.30 -6.94
C THR A 103 10.30 13.78 -8.13
N PRO A 104 11.29 14.68 -7.94
CA PRO A 104 12.10 15.22 -9.02
C PRO A 104 13.07 14.12 -9.50
N GLY A 105 12.99 13.76 -10.78
CA GLY A 105 13.70 12.62 -11.38
C GLY A 105 12.78 11.69 -12.18
N TRP A 106 11.46 11.76 -11.95
CA TRP A 106 10.49 10.90 -12.63
C TRP A 106 9.69 11.61 -13.75
N GLY A 107 9.57 12.94 -13.71
CA GLY A 107 8.78 13.73 -14.65
C GLY A 107 9.42 14.01 -16.02
N ALA A 108 10.72 13.71 -16.20
CA ALA A 108 11.43 14.01 -17.45
C ALA A 108 11.24 12.93 -18.54
N GLY A 109 10.71 11.75 -18.20
CA GLY A 109 10.52 10.64 -19.14
C GLY A 109 9.07 10.37 -19.57
N LEU A 110 8.09 11.03 -18.95
CA LEU A 110 6.66 10.79 -19.22
C LEU A 110 5.99 11.94 -20.00
N VAL A 111 6.77 12.65 -20.82
CA VAL A 111 6.27 13.66 -21.76
C VAL A 111 6.50 13.17 -23.18
N THR A 112 5.76 12.12 -23.57
CA THR A 112 5.24 11.86 -24.93
C THR A 112 4.57 10.50 -24.90
N GLY A 113 3.29 10.47 -24.53
CA GLY A 113 2.55 9.22 -24.47
C GLY A 113 1.15 9.44 -23.94
N THR A 114 0.30 10.05 -24.76
CA THR A 114 -1.15 9.96 -24.59
C THR A 114 -1.59 8.51 -24.75
N ALA A 115 -1.49 7.70 -23.70
CA ALA A 115 -2.21 6.44 -23.56
C ALA A 115 -2.07 5.87 -22.14
N GLN A 116 -3.21 5.50 -21.56
CA GLN A 116 -3.36 4.56 -20.43
C GLN A 116 -2.89 5.00 -19.04
N LEU A 117 -3.45 6.11 -18.53
CA LEU A 117 -3.65 6.26 -17.07
C LEU A 117 -4.95 5.60 -16.57
N GLY A 118 -5.82 5.14 -17.48
CA GLY A 118 -7.08 4.47 -17.14
C GLY A 118 -6.91 3.02 -16.66
N GLU A 119 -5.91 2.29 -17.17
CA GLU A 119 -5.76 0.85 -16.87
C GLU A 119 -4.93 0.56 -15.61
N LEU A 120 -4.21 1.54 -15.05
CA LEU A 120 -3.35 1.34 -13.88
C LEU A 120 -4.03 1.65 -12.54
N LEU A 121 -5.27 2.16 -12.58
CA LEU A 121 -6.06 2.57 -11.39
C LEU A 121 -7.40 1.82 -11.23
N ASP A 122 -7.70 0.92 -12.16
CA ASP A 122 -8.80 -0.05 -12.06
C ASP A 122 -8.28 -1.33 -11.37
N PHE A 123 -8.27 -1.29 -10.04
CA PHE A 123 -8.24 -2.47 -9.16
C PHE A 123 -9.64 -2.98 -8.89
#